data_AF-A0A258HAJ7-F1
#
_entry.id   AF-A0A258HAJ7-F1
#
_cell.length_a   1.000
_cell.length_b   1.000
_cell.length_c   1.000
_cell.angle_alpha   90.00
_cell.angle_beta   90.00
_cell.angle_gamma   90.00
#
_symmetry.space_group_name_H-M   'P 1'
#
loop_
_entity.id
_entity.type
_entity.pdbx_description
1 polymer ?
#
loop_
_entity_poly.entity_id
_entity_poly.type
_entity_poly.pdbx_seq_one_letter_code
_entity_poly.pdbx_strand_id
1 'polypeptide(L)'
;MKERGFTIVELLVVIIVMAILLTLAVVNVRSTQANARDDERIVDVENVSLALESFYASNHGGVFTKSYPGTLEFNNDLVMNFIKERTGESSLRAPGVDSDSPISFVIATNNNTPTTGLSPMPTITTYVYQPLTSNGTLCPISDGPCQRFNIYYRLEKATDDCPAPENICTYKSKNQ
;
A
#
# COMPACT_ATOMS: atom_id res chain seq x y z
N MET A 1 -9.22 64.05 15.86
CA MET A 1 -8.51 62.79 16.18
C MET A 1 -7.45 62.60 15.11
N LYS A 2 -6.19 62.37 15.49
CA LYS A 2 -5.07 62.27 14.54
C LYS A 2 -4.87 60.80 14.21
N GLU A 3 -5.42 60.36 13.07
CA GLU A 3 -5.21 59.02 12.53
C GLU A 3 -3.71 58.85 12.25
N ARG A 4 -3.08 57.88 12.90
CA ARG A 4 -1.68 57.50 12.62
C ARG A 4 -1.70 56.53 11.44
N GLY A 5 -1.25 57.00 10.28
CA GLY A 5 -1.08 56.17 9.09
C GLY A 5 0.10 55.21 9.25
N PHE A 6 -0.02 54.02 8.69
CA PHE A 6 1.06 53.04 8.59
C PHE A 6 2.24 53.60 7.79
N THR A 7 3.46 53.30 8.22
CA THR A 7 4.66 53.70 7.48
C THR A 7 4.94 52.72 6.33
N ILE A 8 5.50 53.22 5.22
CA ILE A 8 5.92 52.36 4.09
C ILE A 8 6.93 51.31 4.55
N VAL A 9 7.79 51.67 5.50
CA VAL A 9 8.80 50.77 6.07
C VAL A 9 8.14 49.62 6.84
N GLU A 10 7.07 49.87 7.61
CA GLU A 10 6.30 48.81 8.27
C GLU A 10 5.73 47.81 7.26
N LEU A 11 5.11 48.30 6.18
CA LEU A 11 4.54 47.42 5.16
C LEU A 11 5.65 46.59 4.47
N LEU A 12 6.81 47.20 4.22
CA LEU A 12 7.95 46.56 3.58
C LEU A 12 8.56 45.44 4.44
N VAL A 13 8.71 45.66 5.75
CA VAL A 13 9.23 44.62 6.66
C VAL A 13 8.25 43.44 6.72
N VAL A 14 6.94 43.71 6.74
CA VAL A 14 5.92 42.67 6.82
C VAL A 14 5.93 41.75 5.58
N ILE A 15 6.05 42.30 4.37
CA ILE A 15 6.13 41.46 3.15
C ILE A 15 7.42 40.63 3.10
N ILE A 16 8.55 41.15 3.60
CA ILE A 16 9.82 40.41 3.67
C ILE A 16 9.68 39.22 4.63
N VAL A 17 9.12 39.46 5.83
CA VAL A 17 8.90 38.39 6.81
C VAL A 17 7.90 37.36 6.28
N MET A 18 6.80 37.79 5.65
CA MET A 18 5.84 36.87 5.03
C MET A 18 6.50 36.01 3.94
N ALA A 19 7.33 36.60 3.08
CA ALA A 19 8.03 35.85 2.03
C ALA A 19 8.93 34.75 2.61
N ILE A 20 9.69 35.05 3.68
CA ILE A 20 10.55 34.06 4.36
C ILE A 20 9.70 32.93 4.96
N LEU A 21 8.63 33.27 5.70
CA LEU A 21 7.78 32.26 6.35
C LEU A 21 7.10 31.33 5.33
N LEU A 22 6.65 31.86 4.19
CA LEU A 22 6.02 31.05 3.14
C LEU A 22 6.99 30.04 2.54
N THR A 23 8.26 30.41 2.32
CA THR A 23 9.26 29.47 1.77
C THR A 23 9.53 28.29 2.70
N LEU A 24 9.66 28.54 4.02
CA LEU A 24 9.89 27.50 5.02
C LEU A 24 8.68 26.56 5.19
N ALA A 25 7.47 27.10 5.08
CA ALA A 25 6.24 26.33 5.19
C ALA A 25 6.12 25.24 4.11
N VAL A 26 6.50 25.52 2.86
CA VAL A 26 6.33 24.59 1.73
C VAL A 26 7.22 23.34 1.85
N VAL A 27 8.43 23.45 2.41
CA VAL A 27 9.37 22.31 2.53
C VAL A 27 8.84 21.28 3.52
N ASN A 28 8.27 21.73 4.65
CA ASN A 28 7.74 20.84 5.68
C ASN A 28 6.51 20.05 5.18
N VAL A 29 5.61 20.68 4.41
CA VAL A 29 4.39 20.05 3.92
C VAL A 29 4.67 18.85 3.00
N ARG A 30 5.70 18.92 2.16
CA ARG A 30 6.05 17.81 1.24
C ARG A 30 6.46 16.54 1.99
N SER A 31 7.23 16.69 3.07
CA SER A 31 7.68 15.55 3.87
C SER A 31 6.53 14.90 4.64
N THR A 32 5.63 15.71 5.21
CA THR A 32 4.45 15.23 5.94
C THR A 32 3.47 14.51 5.02
N GLN A 33 3.25 15.01 3.80
CA GLN A 33 2.38 14.34 2.83
C GLN A 33 2.95 12.97 2.40
N ALA A 34 4.27 12.85 2.23
CA ALA A 34 4.89 11.55 1.94
C ALA A 34 4.69 10.56 3.09
N ASN A 35 4.87 11.01 4.34
CA ASN A 35 4.60 10.18 5.51
C ASN A 35 3.14 9.72 5.57
N ALA A 36 2.18 10.62 5.34
CA ALA A 36 0.77 10.27 5.36
C ALA A 36 0.40 9.22 4.29
N ARG A 37 1.00 9.30 3.09
CA ARG A 37 0.83 8.27 2.05
C ARG A 37 1.48 6.95 2.44
N ASP A 38 2.66 6.97 3.04
CA ASP A 38 3.31 5.76 3.52
C ASP A 38 2.49 5.08 4.63
N ASP A 39 1.93 5.86 5.56
CA ASP A 39 1.01 5.37 6.60
C ASP A 39 -0.25 4.74 5.99
N GLU A 40 -0.85 5.38 4.98
CA GLU A 40 -1.99 4.86 4.23
C GLU A 40 -1.67 3.52 3.54
N ARG A 41 -0.50 3.40 2.89
CA ARG A 41 -0.05 2.13 2.28
C ARG A 41 0.07 0.99 3.30
N ILE A 42 0.57 1.29 4.50
CA ILE A 42 0.70 0.30 5.57
C ILE A 42 -0.69 -0.17 6.00
N VAL A 43 -1.61 0.77 6.24
CA VAL A 43 -2.99 0.47 6.64
C VAL A 43 -3.74 -0.32 5.56
N ASP A 44 -3.58 0.04 4.28
CA ASP A 44 -4.18 -0.69 3.15
C ASP A 44 -3.78 -2.17 3.16
N VAL A 45 -2.47 -2.42 3.27
CA VAL A 45 -1.91 -3.77 3.28
C VAL A 45 -2.36 -4.55 4.51
N GLU A 46 -2.40 -3.90 5.68
CA GLU A 46 -2.92 -4.51 6.91
C GLU A 46 -4.40 -4.91 6.75
N ASN A 47 -5.25 -4.01 6.26
CA ASN A 47 -6.67 -4.30 6.05
C ASN A 47 -6.88 -5.47 5.08
N VAL A 48 -6.16 -5.48 3.95
CA VAL A 48 -6.24 -6.57 2.97
C VAL A 48 -5.70 -7.88 3.56
N SER A 49 -4.62 -7.84 4.32
CA SER A 49 -4.11 -9.03 5.00
C SER A 49 -5.15 -9.62 5.97
N LEU A 50 -5.83 -8.79 6.76
CA LEU A 50 -6.87 -9.23 7.68
C LEU A 50 -8.06 -9.84 6.93
N ALA A 51 -8.43 -9.27 5.78
CA ALA A 51 -9.45 -9.85 4.93
C ALA A 51 -9.01 -11.24 4.41
N LEU A 52 -7.77 -11.38 3.93
CA LEU A 52 -7.23 -12.66 3.48
C LEU A 52 -7.16 -13.71 4.60
N GLU A 53 -6.80 -13.31 5.82
CA GLU A 53 -6.85 -14.20 6.99
C GLU A 53 -8.29 -14.63 7.32
N SER A 54 -9.26 -13.73 7.20
CA SER A 54 -10.67 -14.07 7.34
C SER A 54 -11.15 -15.02 6.24
N PHE A 55 -10.67 -14.84 5.00
CA PHE A 55 -10.98 -15.73 3.87
C PHE A 55 -10.51 -17.15 4.16
N TYR A 56 -9.27 -17.29 4.61
CA TYR A 56 -8.68 -18.57 5.00
C TYR A 56 -9.48 -19.27 6.11
N ALA A 57 -9.97 -18.52 7.10
CA ALA A 57 -10.75 -19.09 8.20
C ALA A 57 -12.16 -19.53 7.77
N SER A 58 -12.76 -18.87 6.77
CA SER A 58 -14.21 -18.95 6.52
C SER A 58 -14.61 -19.86 5.34
N ASN A 59 -13.66 -20.53 4.66
CA ASN A 59 -13.92 -21.47 3.56
C ASN A 59 -14.89 -20.94 2.48
N HIS A 60 -14.64 -19.75 1.95
CA HIS A 60 -15.57 -19.02 1.06
C HIS A 60 -15.57 -19.47 -0.41
N GLY A 61 -15.72 -20.78 -0.65
CA GLY A 61 -15.99 -21.30 -2.00
C GLY A 61 -14.77 -21.54 -2.89
N GLY A 62 -13.56 -21.48 -2.34
CA GLY A 62 -12.37 -22.01 -3.01
C GLY A 62 -12.42 -23.54 -3.12
N VAL A 63 -11.67 -24.10 -4.07
CA VAL A 63 -11.58 -25.56 -4.28
C VAL A 63 -11.13 -26.31 -3.01
N PHE A 64 -10.35 -25.64 -2.15
CA PHE A 64 -9.80 -26.20 -0.93
C PHE A 64 -10.30 -25.50 0.33
N THR A 65 -10.51 -26.29 1.39
CA THR A 65 -10.77 -25.80 2.75
C THR A 65 -9.48 -25.21 3.32
N LYS A 66 -9.57 -24.08 4.04
CA LYS A 66 -8.43 -23.36 4.64
C LYS A 66 -7.33 -23.08 3.62
N SER A 67 -7.67 -22.28 2.62
CA SER A 67 -6.76 -21.84 1.58
C SER A 67 -6.91 -20.33 1.39
N TYR A 68 -5.80 -19.64 1.22
CA TYR A 68 -5.80 -18.30 0.64
C TYR A 68 -6.16 -18.36 -0.85
N PRO A 69 -6.61 -17.26 -1.45
CA PRO A 69 -6.85 -17.20 -2.90
C PRO A 69 -5.56 -17.47 -3.69
N GLY A 70 -5.62 -18.41 -4.63
CA GLY A 70 -4.49 -18.67 -5.54
C GLY A 70 -4.34 -17.62 -6.63
N THR A 71 -3.29 -17.74 -7.45
CA THR A 71 -3.05 -16.80 -8.55
C THR A 71 -4.16 -16.80 -9.60
N LEU A 72 -4.94 -17.88 -9.72
CA LEU A 72 -6.07 -17.98 -10.63
C LEU A 72 -7.40 -17.49 -10.02
N GLU A 73 -7.44 -17.29 -8.71
CA GLU A 73 -8.68 -16.95 -8.00
C GLU A 73 -8.71 -15.52 -7.47
N PHE A 74 -7.54 -14.92 -7.19
CA PHE A 74 -7.48 -13.63 -6.50
C PHE A 74 -8.28 -12.53 -7.21
N ASN A 75 -8.25 -12.47 -8.54
CA ASN A 75 -8.99 -11.48 -9.33
C ASN A 75 -10.44 -11.87 -9.65
N ASN A 76 -10.93 -13.02 -9.18
CA ASN A 76 -12.32 -13.42 -9.42
C ASN A 76 -13.28 -12.56 -8.60
N ASP A 77 -14.48 -12.33 -9.13
CA ASP A 77 -15.50 -11.47 -8.50
C ASP A 77 -15.83 -11.90 -7.07
N LEU A 78 -15.89 -13.21 -6.79
CA LEU A 78 -16.17 -13.73 -5.44
C LEU A 78 -15.11 -13.29 -4.43
N VAL A 79 -13.82 -13.45 -4.77
CA VAL A 79 -12.71 -13.07 -3.89
C VAL A 79 -12.63 -11.55 -3.77
N MET A 80 -12.74 -10.85 -4.89
CA MET A 80 -12.65 -9.38 -4.90
C MET A 80 -13.80 -8.73 -4.14
N ASN A 81 -15.04 -9.21 -4.28
CA ASN A 81 -16.17 -8.69 -3.52
C ASN A 81 -16.02 -8.98 -2.03
N PHE A 82 -15.55 -10.18 -1.68
CA PHE A 82 -15.28 -10.52 -0.28
C PHE A 82 -14.25 -9.58 0.37
N ILE A 83 -13.16 -9.28 -0.33
CA ILE A 83 -12.14 -8.36 0.19
C ILE A 83 -12.73 -6.95 0.29
N LYS A 84 -13.40 -6.46 -0.77
CA LYS A 84 -14.03 -5.13 -0.81
C LYS A 84 -15.03 -4.90 0.33
N GLU A 85 -15.88 -5.88 0.61
CA GLU A 85 -16.88 -5.79 1.68
C GLU A 85 -16.25 -5.65 3.07
N ARG A 86 -15.02 -6.14 3.25
CA ARG A 86 -14.29 -6.10 4.53
C ARG A 86 -13.37 -4.91 4.66
N THR A 87 -12.68 -4.53 3.58
CA THR A 87 -11.64 -3.49 3.61
C THR A 87 -12.13 -2.13 3.17
N GLY A 88 -13.29 -2.07 2.50
CA GLY A 88 -13.67 -0.95 1.66
C GLY A 88 -12.83 -0.90 0.37
N GLU A 89 -13.32 -0.15 -0.62
CA GLU A 89 -12.63 0.00 -1.91
C GLU A 89 -11.36 0.88 -1.82
N SER A 90 -11.30 1.77 -0.82
CA SER A 90 -10.14 2.63 -0.59
C SER A 90 -8.87 1.82 -0.29
N SER A 91 -8.97 0.78 0.55
CA SER A 91 -7.80 -0.06 0.92
C SER A 91 -7.24 -0.90 -0.24
N LEU A 92 -7.92 -0.92 -1.39
CA LEU A 92 -7.49 -1.62 -2.60
C LEU A 92 -6.79 -0.71 -3.60
N ARG A 93 -6.67 0.58 -3.29
CA ARG A 93 -6.11 1.62 -4.16
C ARG A 93 -5.02 2.34 -3.41
N ALA A 94 -3.82 2.28 -3.94
CA ALA A 94 -2.69 2.99 -3.36
C ALA A 94 -2.92 4.51 -3.36
N PRO A 95 -2.27 5.25 -2.43
CA PRO A 95 -2.46 6.69 -2.32
C PRO A 95 -2.15 7.42 -3.62
N GLY A 96 -3.07 8.29 -4.04
CA GLY A 96 -2.96 9.08 -5.26
C GLY A 96 -3.43 8.38 -6.53
N VAL A 97 -4.02 7.18 -6.43
CA VAL A 97 -4.71 6.50 -7.54
C VAL A 97 -6.18 6.93 -7.57
N ASP A 98 -6.67 7.33 -8.75
CA ASP A 98 -8.05 7.77 -8.93
C ASP A 98 -9.06 6.64 -8.69
N SER A 99 -10.28 6.98 -8.26
CA SER A 99 -11.37 6.01 -8.04
C SER A 99 -11.77 5.24 -9.29
N ASP A 100 -11.52 5.81 -10.47
CA ASP A 100 -11.89 5.21 -11.76
C ASP A 100 -10.80 4.29 -12.32
N SER A 101 -9.61 4.28 -11.70
CA SER A 101 -8.52 3.39 -12.10
C SER A 101 -8.81 1.92 -11.70
N PRO A 102 -8.06 0.93 -12.20
CA PRO A 102 -8.06 -0.40 -11.61
C PRO A 102 -7.54 -0.38 -10.16
N ILE A 103 -7.83 -1.44 -9.40
CA ILE A 103 -7.22 -1.65 -8.09
C ILE A 103 -5.69 -1.76 -8.19
N SER A 104 -5.00 -1.41 -7.11
CA SER A 104 -3.54 -1.42 -7.04
C SER A 104 -2.91 -2.80 -6.81
N PHE A 105 -3.71 -3.81 -6.47
CA PHE A 105 -3.22 -5.17 -6.24
C PHE A 105 -3.02 -5.93 -7.55
N VAL A 106 -1.80 -6.43 -7.75
CA VAL A 106 -1.43 -7.31 -8.86
C VAL A 106 -0.86 -8.63 -8.32
N ILE A 107 -0.97 -9.69 -9.10
CA ILE A 107 -0.55 -11.03 -8.67
C ILE A 107 0.90 -11.28 -9.11
N ALA A 108 1.72 -11.85 -8.22
CA ALA A 108 3.08 -12.27 -8.54
C ALA A 108 3.08 -13.38 -9.59
N THR A 109 4.03 -13.32 -10.53
CA THR A 109 4.22 -14.32 -11.59
C THR A 109 5.31 -15.33 -11.25
N ASN A 110 6.01 -15.15 -10.13
CA ASN A 110 7.01 -16.07 -9.60
C ASN A 110 6.96 -16.10 -8.06
N ASN A 111 7.67 -17.05 -7.46
CA ASN A 111 7.84 -17.17 -6.01
C ASN A 111 9.13 -16.50 -5.48
N ASN A 112 9.73 -15.62 -6.28
CA ASN A 112 10.95 -14.92 -5.89
C ASN A 112 10.61 -13.83 -4.85
N THR A 113 11.63 -13.41 -4.12
CA THR A 113 11.61 -12.24 -3.23
C THR A 113 12.10 -11.00 -3.99
N PRO A 114 11.88 -9.77 -3.46
CA PRO A 114 12.38 -8.55 -4.11
C PRO A 114 13.87 -8.61 -4.46
N THR A 115 14.69 -9.19 -3.57
CA THR A 115 16.14 -9.36 -3.75
C THR A 115 16.53 -10.41 -4.79
N THR A 116 15.63 -11.34 -5.13
CA THR A 116 15.89 -12.44 -6.09
C THR A 116 15.12 -12.26 -7.41
N GLY A 117 14.54 -11.08 -7.64
CA GLY A 117 13.82 -10.76 -8.87
C GLY A 117 12.34 -11.12 -8.84
N LEU A 118 11.62 -10.66 -7.81
CA LEU A 118 10.15 -10.68 -7.78
C LEU A 118 9.59 -10.01 -9.05
N SER A 119 8.56 -10.63 -9.63
CA SER A 119 7.86 -10.11 -10.81
C SER A 119 6.34 -10.15 -10.61
N PRO A 120 5.59 -9.07 -10.91
CA PRO A 120 6.12 -7.71 -11.15
C PRO A 120 6.72 -7.12 -9.87
N MET A 121 7.58 -6.11 -10.00
CA MET A 121 8.15 -5.41 -8.85
C MET A 121 7.15 -4.36 -8.33
N PRO A 122 6.90 -4.27 -7.02
CA PRO A 122 5.95 -3.31 -6.47
C PRO A 122 6.42 -1.86 -6.70
N THR A 123 5.45 -0.98 -6.95
CA THR A 123 5.68 0.47 -7.09
C THR A 123 4.92 1.23 -6.02
N ILE A 124 5.08 2.54 -5.97
CA ILE A 124 4.33 3.40 -5.04
C ILE A 124 2.81 3.38 -5.27
N THR A 125 2.36 2.85 -6.42
CA THR A 125 0.95 2.73 -6.81
C THR A 125 0.48 1.28 -6.98
N THR A 126 1.37 0.30 -6.83
CA THR A 126 1.06 -1.11 -7.06
C THR A 126 1.57 -2.00 -5.94
N TYR A 127 0.67 -2.83 -5.42
CA TYR A 127 0.94 -3.83 -4.41
C TYR A 127 0.98 -5.20 -5.08
N VAL A 128 1.91 -6.06 -4.67
CA VAL A 128 2.10 -7.38 -5.28
C VAL A 128 1.68 -8.46 -4.29
N TYR A 129 0.60 -9.17 -4.62
CA TYR A 129 0.12 -10.33 -3.87
C TYR A 129 0.76 -11.61 -4.40
N GLN A 130 1.41 -12.36 -3.51
CA GLN A 130 2.09 -13.62 -3.83
C GLN A 130 1.51 -14.76 -2.97
N PRO A 131 0.57 -15.56 -3.51
CA PRO A 131 0.07 -16.75 -2.82
C PRO A 131 1.07 -17.91 -2.98
N LEU A 132 1.29 -18.65 -1.90
CA LEU A 132 2.28 -19.71 -1.82
C LEU A 132 1.68 -21.00 -1.27
N THR A 133 2.17 -22.13 -1.78
CA THR A 133 1.89 -23.46 -1.22
C THR A 133 2.67 -23.66 0.09
N SER A 134 2.43 -24.78 0.79
CA SER A 134 3.22 -25.17 1.96
C SER A 134 4.73 -25.24 1.69
N ASN A 135 5.11 -25.56 0.44
CA ASN A 135 6.49 -25.74 0.01
C ASN A 135 7.15 -24.44 -0.48
N GLY A 136 6.44 -23.30 -0.44
CA GLY A 136 6.96 -22.01 -0.89
C GLY A 136 6.99 -21.85 -2.42
N THR A 137 6.29 -22.69 -3.17
CA THR A 137 6.06 -22.48 -4.61
C THR A 137 4.87 -21.55 -4.82
N LEU A 138 4.86 -20.82 -5.94
CA LEU A 138 3.72 -19.98 -6.32
C LEU A 138 2.47 -20.87 -6.45
N CYS A 139 1.36 -20.44 -5.86
CA CYS A 139 0.17 -21.26 -5.73
C CYS A 139 -0.91 -20.88 -6.74
N PRO A 140 -1.13 -21.68 -7.80
CA PRO A 140 -2.22 -21.48 -8.75
C PRO A 140 -3.57 -22.06 -8.29
N ILE A 141 -3.64 -22.62 -7.08
CA ILE A 141 -4.72 -23.45 -6.52
C ILE A 141 -4.97 -24.80 -7.19
N SER A 142 -4.47 -25.09 -8.40
CA SER A 142 -4.71 -26.40 -9.05
C SER A 142 -4.05 -27.59 -8.32
N ASP A 143 -2.95 -27.34 -7.61
CA ASP A 143 -2.05 -28.38 -7.09
C ASP A 143 -2.13 -28.51 -5.55
N GLY A 144 -3.14 -27.89 -4.92
CA GLY A 144 -3.36 -27.93 -3.48
C GLY A 144 -3.67 -26.57 -2.86
N PRO A 145 -3.93 -26.52 -1.53
CA PRO A 145 -4.29 -25.28 -0.85
C PRO A 145 -3.10 -24.32 -0.77
N CYS A 146 -3.38 -23.03 -0.99
CA CYS A 146 -2.45 -21.95 -0.73
C CYS A 146 -2.42 -21.69 0.79
N GLN A 147 -1.34 -22.09 1.45
CA GLN A 147 -1.23 -22.04 2.91
C GLN A 147 -0.53 -20.77 3.41
N ARG A 148 0.11 -20.02 2.53
CA ARG A 148 0.87 -18.81 2.86
C ARG A 148 0.61 -17.74 1.82
N PHE A 149 0.82 -16.49 2.20
CA PHE A 149 0.93 -15.40 1.24
C PHE A 149 1.97 -14.37 1.69
N ASN A 150 2.48 -13.62 0.72
CA ASN A 150 3.21 -12.39 0.93
C ASN A 150 2.50 -11.24 0.20
N ILE A 151 2.50 -10.04 0.78
CA ILE A 151 2.14 -8.81 0.09
C ILE A 151 3.40 -7.93 0.06
N TYR A 152 3.81 -7.52 -1.12
CA TYR A 152 4.93 -6.60 -1.29
C TYR A 152 4.40 -5.23 -1.68
N TYR A 153 4.91 -4.20 -1.04
CA TYR A 153 4.55 -2.80 -1.28
C TYR A 153 5.78 -1.93 -1.14
N ARG A 154 5.75 -0.76 -1.79
CA ARG A 154 6.88 0.17 -1.81
C ARG A 154 6.51 1.47 -1.10
N LEU A 155 7.38 1.90 -0.19
CA LEU A 155 7.27 3.20 0.46
C LEU A 155 8.06 4.27 -0.30
N GLU A 156 7.62 5.52 -0.16
CA GLU A 156 8.35 6.67 -0.70
C GLU A 156 9.65 6.91 0.06
N LYS A 157 9.68 6.57 1.34
CA LYS A 157 10.86 6.67 2.20
C LYS A 157 11.31 5.30 2.70
N ALA A 158 12.62 5.13 2.84
CA ALA A 158 13.18 3.94 3.45
C ALA A 158 12.87 3.92 4.95
N THR A 159 12.63 2.73 5.47
CA THR A 159 12.46 2.45 6.91
C THR A 159 13.26 1.20 7.25
N ASP A 160 13.37 0.86 8.54
CA ASP A 160 14.05 -0.38 8.96
C ASP A 160 13.33 -1.63 8.41
N ASP A 161 12.00 -1.57 8.31
CA ASP A 161 11.18 -2.64 7.72
C ASP A 161 11.24 -2.68 6.18
N CYS A 162 11.62 -1.57 5.57
CA CYS A 162 11.61 -1.36 4.12
C CYS A 162 12.93 -0.70 3.68
N PRO A 163 14.04 -1.46 3.66
CA PRO A 163 15.37 -0.90 3.51
C PRO A 163 15.61 -0.35 2.10
N ALA A 164 16.52 0.62 2.03
CA ALA A 164 17.08 1.12 0.78
C ALA A 164 17.96 0.05 0.11
N PRO A 165 18.13 0.07 -1.22
CA PRO A 165 17.67 1.11 -2.16
C PRO A 165 16.25 0.94 -2.71
N GLU A 166 15.61 -0.22 -2.52
CA GLU A 166 14.33 -0.49 -3.17
C GLU A 166 13.13 0.11 -2.39
N ASN A 167 13.25 0.30 -1.08
CA ASN A 167 12.17 0.71 -0.16
C ASN A 167 10.96 -0.25 -0.23
N ILE A 168 11.22 -1.53 -0.45
CA ILE A 168 10.18 -2.56 -0.58
C ILE A 168 10.01 -3.27 0.75
N CYS A 169 8.77 -3.25 1.24
CA CYS A 169 8.33 -3.95 2.42
C CYS A 169 7.72 -5.31 2.05
N THR A 170 7.67 -6.22 3.01
CA THR A 170 6.97 -7.50 2.86
C THR A 170 6.06 -7.74 4.06
N TYR A 171 4.76 -7.81 3.82
CA TYR A 171 3.80 -8.35 4.77
C TYR A 171 3.65 -9.86 4.55
N LYS A 172 3.60 -10.62 5.62
CA LYS A 172 3.57 -12.10 5.61
C LYS A 172 2.31 -12.61 6.30
N SER A 173 1.68 -13.63 5.73
CA SER A 173 0.56 -14.35 6.35
C SER A 173 0.93 -14.89 7.74
N LYS A 174 -0.05 -15.04 8.64
CA LYS A 174 0.18 -15.58 9.99
C LYS A 174 0.68 -17.04 9.99
N ASN A 175 0.30 -17.81 8.98
CA ASN A 175 0.60 -19.25 8.88
C ASN A 175 1.96 -19.55 8.19
N GLN A 176 3.00 -18.74 8.44
CA GLN A 176 4.34 -18.91 7.83
C GLN A 176 5.13 -20.09 8.41
#